data_AF-A0A7W1JAP8-F1
#
_entry.id   AF-A0A7W1JAP8-F1
#
_cell.length_a   1.000
_cell.length_b   1.000
_cell.length_c   1.000
_cell.angle_alpha   90.00
_cell.angle_beta   90.00
_cell.angle_gamma   90.00
#
_symmetry.space_group_name_H-M   'P 1'
#
loop_
_entity.id
_entity.type
_entity.pdbx_description
1 polymer ?
#
loop_
_entity_poly.entity_id
_entity_poly.type
_entity_poly.pdbx_seq_one_letter_code
_entity_poly.pdbx_strand_id
1 'polypeptide(L)'
;MKPSVEIGGDEVINPKSSSWRNKTRLLLAASCALWFFSVGVGLSIVWEYENTPGTAANPYVQLPSDSQIKPVPGRATLVMLVHPHCPCTRASVGELALLMAQAQGRVTAYVLFLKPRGFADDWEKTDLWWSAAGIPGVQVLKDADGIDAARFHAATSGQNMLYDAEGRLLFSGGITGARGHSGDNAGRSAIVALLTEGEAAQTETEVFGCPLFSKNSECRMGELNHAIHSH
;
A
#
# COMPACT_ATOMS: atom_id res chain seq x y z
N MET A 1 48.84 17.16 -82.98
CA MET A 1 47.95 15.99 -83.02
C MET A 1 47.76 15.52 -81.59
N LYS A 2 46.51 15.50 -81.10
CA LYS A 2 46.03 15.01 -79.78
C LYS A 2 46.27 13.49 -79.62
N PRO A 3 46.11 12.83 -78.44
CA PRO A 3 45.12 13.17 -77.41
C PRO A 3 45.54 13.11 -75.92
N SER A 4 44.66 13.74 -75.14
CA SER A 4 44.45 13.70 -73.70
C SER A 4 44.06 12.31 -73.19
N VAL A 5 44.37 11.97 -71.92
CA VAL A 5 43.57 11.04 -71.08
C VAL A 5 43.70 11.44 -69.59
N GLU A 6 42.54 11.63 -68.94
CA GLU A 6 42.28 11.79 -67.50
C GLU A 6 42.41 10.45 -66.71
N ILE A 7 42.07 10.51 -65.41
CA ILE A 7 41.58 9.42 -64.53
C ILE A 7 42.72 8.64 -63.87
N GLY A 8 42.84 8.46 -62.55
CA GLY A 8 41.91 8.50 -61.41
C GLY A 8 42.18 7.24 -60.56
N GLY A 9 41.99 7.32 -59.24
CA GLY A 9 42.06 6.17 -58.31
C GLY A 9 43.40 6.04 -57.56
N ASP A 10 43.48 5.69 -56.27
CA ASP A 10 42.48 5.07 -55.40
C ASP A 10 42.72 5.47 -53.94
N GLU A 11 41.67 6.00 -53.31
CA GLU A 11 41.61 6.16 -51.87
C GLU A 11 41.41 4.76 -51.25
N VAL A 12 42.46 4.22 -50.63
CA VAL A 12 42.44 2.91 -49.97
C VAL A 12 41.57 3.00 -48.71
N ILE A 13 40.28 2.70 -48.85
CA ILE A 13 39.35 2.55 -47.73
C ILE A 13 39.77 1.31 -46.93
N ASN A 14 40.42 1.52 -45.78
CA ASN A 14 40.83 0.47 -44.87
C ASN A 14 39.61 -0.24 -44.23
N PRO A 15 39.31 -1.51 -44.58
CA PRO A 15 38.08 -2.19 -44.17
C PRO A 15 38.09 -2.66 -42.71
N LYS A 16 39.21 -2.55 -41.98
CA LYS A 16 39.32 -3.06 -40.61
C LYS A 16 38.64 -2.18 -39.56
N SER A 17 38.44 -0.89 -39.83
CA SER A 17 37.82 0.06 -38.88
C SER A 17 36.30 -0.09 -38.77
N SER A 18 35.63 -0.64 -39.79
CA SER A 18 34.16 -0.78 -39.83
C SER A 18 33.68 -1.98 -39.01
N SER A 19 34.39 -3.12 -39.06
CA SER A 19 33.97 -4.34 -38.36
C SER A 19 34.04 -4.21 -36.83
N TRP A 20 35.03 -3.48 -36.30
CA TRP A 20 35.18 -3.24 -34.86
C TRP A 20 34.11 -2.27 -34.35
N ARG A 21 33.82 -1.19 -35.10
CA ARG A 21 32.73 -0.24 -34.79
C ARG A 21 31.36 -0.90 -34.81
N ASN A 22 31.11 -1.83 -35.74
CA ASN A 22 29.84 -2.57 -35.83
C ASN A 22 29.66 -3.57 -34.68
N LYS A 23 30.72 -4.29 -34.30
CA LYS A 23 30.70 -5.19 -33.13
C LYS A 23 30.47 -4.42 -31.83
N THR A 24 31.14 -3.29 -31.63
CA THR A 24 30.94 -2.45 -30.44
C THR A 24 29.51 -1.87 -30.40
N ARG A 25 28.96 -1.43 -31.53
CA ARG A 25 27.56 -0.98 -31.62
C ARG A 25 26.56 -2.10 -31.31
N LEU A 26 26.79 -3.31 -31.81
CA LEU A 26 25.95 -4.47 -31.52
C LEU A 26 26.02 -4.86 -30.03
N LEU A 27 27.20 -4.86 -29.43
CA LEU A 27 27.38 -5.14 -27.99
C LEU A 27 26.70 -4.06 -27.12
N LEU A 28 26.82 -2.79 -27.49
CA LEU A 28 26.12 -1.70 -26.81
C LEU A 28 24.61 -1.83 -26.97
N ALA A 29 24.10 -2.12 -28.17
CA ALA A 29 22.68 -2.32 -28.41
C ALA A 29 22.13 -3.51 -27.61
N ALA A 30 22.87 -4.63 -27.55
CA ALA A 30 22.50 -5.80 -26.76
C ALA A 30 22.52 -5.50 -25.26
N SER A 31 23.52 -4.75 -24.78
CA SER A 31 23.60 -4.33 -23.37
C SER A 31 22.46 -3.39 -22.99
N CYS A 32 22.13 -2.41 -23.84
CA CYS A 32 20.98 -1.54 -23.66
C CYS A 32 19.67 -2.34 -23.68
N ALA A 33 19.49 -3.27 -24.63
CA ALA A 33 18.30 -4.10 -24.70
C ALA A 33 18.14 -4.97 -23.44
N LEU A 34 19.22 -5.58 -22.95
CA LEU A 34 19.21 -6.35 -21.70
C LEU A 34 18.89 -5.47 -20.49
N TRP A 35 19.43 -4.25 -20.44
CA TRP A 35 19.12 -3.29 -19.39
C TRP A 35 17.64 -2.86 -19.43
N PHE A 36 17.11 -2.47 -20.58
CA PHE A 36 15.69 -2.13 -20.75
C PHE A 36 14.77 -3.31 -20.43
N PHE A 37 15.15 -4.52 -20.82
CA PHE A 37 14.40 -5.72 -20.47
C PHE A 37 14.39 -5.95 -18.95
N SER A 38 15.54 -5.83 -18.29
CA SER A 38 15.67 -5.99 -16.84
C SER A 38 14.88 -4.92 -16.08
N VAL A 39 14.93 -3.67 -16.52
CA VAL A 39 14.13 -2.57 -15.97
C VAL A 39 12.64 -2.81 -16.22
N GLY A 40 12.27 -3.23 -17.43
CA GLY A 40 10.89 -3.55 -17.78
C GLY A 40 10.31 -4.65 -16.89
N VAL A 41 11.04 -5.75 -16.70
CA VAL A 41 10.66 -6.83 -15.78
C VAL A 41 10.56 -6.33 -14.35
N GLY A 42 11.54 -5.53 -13.88
CA GLY A 42 11.52 -4.95 -12.54
C GLY A 42 10.30 -4.06 -12.30
N LEU A 43 9.98 -3.18 -13.25
CA LEU A 43 8.80 -2.32 -13.20
C LEU A 43 7.50 -3.12 -13.23
N SER A 44 7.42 -4.19 -14.04
CA SER A 44 6.26 -5.08 -14.07
C SER A 44 6.02 -5.76 -12.71
N ILE A 45 7.07 -6.24 -12.05
CA ILE A 45 6.97 -6.87 -10.72
C ILE A 45 6.47 -5.87 -9.67
N VAL A 46 7.01 -4.64 -9.65
CA VAL A 46 6.56 -3.59 -8.71
C VAL A 46 5.11 -3.20 -9.00
N TRP A 47 4.76 -3.02 -10.28
CA TRP A 47 3.40 -2.68 -10.68
C TRP A 47 2.39 -3.73 -10.25
N GLU A 48 2.70 -5.01 -10.45
CA GLU A 48 1.86 -6.11 -10.02
C GLU A 48 1.73 -6.14 -8.50
N TYR A 49 2.84 -5.94 -7.76
CA TYR A 49 2.80 -5.86 -6.30
C TYR A 49 1.88 -4.72 -5.81
N GLU A 50 2.03 -3.51 -6.34
CA GLU A 50 1.27 -2.33 -5.93
C GLU A 50 -0.24 -2.45 -6.23
N ASN A 51 -0.59 -3.11 -7.33
CA ASN A 51 -1.96 -3.24 -7.83
C ASN A 51 -2.63 -4.57 -7.48
N THR A 52 -1.94 -5.52 -6.84
CA THR A 52 -2.56 -6.76 -6.37
C THR A 52 -3.24 -6.53 -5.01
N PRO A 53 -4.58 -6.65 -4.92
CA PRO A 53 -5.28 -6.54 -3.65
C PRO A 53 -4.83 -7.61 -2.65
N GLY A 54 -4.89 -7.27 -1.36
CA GLY A 54 -4.79 -8.24 -0.29
C GLY A 54 -6.11 -8.97 -0.07
N THR A 55 -6.10 -9.98 0.79
CA THR A 55 -7.34 -10.67 1.20
C THR A 55 -8.23 -9.69 1.99
N ALA A 56 -9.42 -9.41 1.46
CA ALA A 56 -10.41 -8.58 2.13
C ALA A 56 -10.94 -9.26 3.40
N ALA A 57 -11.38 -8.45 4.37
CA ALA A 57 -12.03 -8.96 5.56
C ALA A 57 -13.43 -9.51 5.27
N ASN A 58 -13.89 -10.43 6.11
CA ASN A 58 -15.29 -10.85 6.19
C ASN A 58 -15.88 -10.45 7.55
N PRO A 59 -16.11 -9.14 7.78
CA PRO A 59 -16.51 -8.65 9.08
C PRO A 59 -17.93 -9.07 9.45
N TYR A 60 -18.21 -9.15 10.75
CA TYR A 60 -19.56 -9.35 11.24
C TYR A 60 -20.48 -8.21 10.82
N VAL A 61 -21.73 -8.56 10.50
CA VAL A 61 -22.82 -7.60 10.20
C VAL A 61 -23.09 -6.65 11.36
N GLN A 62 -22.82 -7.09 12.59
CA GLN A 62 -22.92 -6.29 13.81
C GLN A 62 -21.53 -6.07 14.40
N LEU A 63 -21.29 -4.87 14.93
CA LEU A 63 -20.08 -4.57 15.67
C LEU A 63 -19.91 -5.56 16.85
N PRO A 64 -18.77 -6.27 16.95
CA PRO A 64 -18.53 -7.23 18.02
C PRO A 64 -18.51 -6.56 19.39
N SER A 65 -19.39 -7.00 20.29
CA SER A 65 -19.54 -6.46 21.64
C SER A 65 -18.37 -6.79 22.58
N ASP A 66 -17.57 -7.78 22.24
CA ASP A 66 -16.38 -8.21 22.97
C ASP A 66 -15.09 -7.53 22.50
N SER A 67 -15.18 -6.67 21.46
CA SER A 67 -14.05 -5.87 20.99
C SER A 67 -13.69 -4.72 21.94
N GLN A 68 -12.51 -4.14 21.76
CA GLN A 68 -12.09 -2.95 22.53
C GLN A 68 -12.83 -1.66 22.12
N ILE A 69 -13.64 -1.71 21.06
CA ILE A 69 -14.30 -0.55 20.45
C ILE A 69 -15.55 -0.19 21.25
N LYS A 70 -15.67 1.08 21.62
CA LYS A 70 -16.81 1.61 22.37
C LYS A 70 -17.60 2.61 21.50
N PRO A 71 -18.72 2.20 20.88
CA PRO A 71 -19.52 3.11 20.07
C PRO A 71 -19.89 4.39 20.82
N VAL A 72 -19.83 5.51 20.12
CA VAL A 72 -20.31 6.79 20.65
C VAL A 72 -21.76 6.98 20.21
N PRO A 73 -22.72 7.12 21.13
CA PRO A 73 -24.12 7.28 20.76
C PRO A 73 -24.35 8.42 19.77
N GLY A 74 -25.16 8.16 18.74
CA GLY A 74 -25.49 9.14 17.69
C GLY A 74 -24.37 9.41 16.68
N ARG A 75 -23.29 8.61 16.68
CA ARG A 75 -22.22 8.67 15.67
C ARG A 75 -21.97 7.30 15.08
N ALA A 76 -21.61 7.28 13.80
CA ALA A 76 -21.07 6.10 13.16
C ALA A 76 -19.71 5.72 13.79
N THR A 77 -19.35 4.44 13.68
CA THR A 77 -18.08 3.89 14.16
C THR A 77 -17.27 3.39 12.97
N LEU A 78 -16.12 4.00 12.71
CA LEU A 78 -15.16 3.54 11.71
C LEU A 78 -14.05 2.76 12.41
N VAL A 79 -13.76 1.55 11.94
CA VAL A 79 -12.70 0.70 12.47
C VAL A 79 -11.67 0.50 11.37
N MET A 80 -10.40 0.79 11.65
CA MET A 80 -9.29 0.64 10.73
C MET A 80 -8.22 -0.25 11.36
N LEU A 81 -7.79 -1.27 10.64
CA LEU A 81 -6.80 -2.25 11.12
C LEU A 81 -5.50 -2.10 10.37
N VAL A 82 -4.40 -1.88 11.10
CA VAL A 82 -3.12 -1.51 10.49
C VAL A 82 -1.93 -2.21 11.14
N HIS A 83 -0.90 -2.41 10.33
CA HIS A 83 0.42 -2.81 10.82
C HIS A 83 1.30 -1.57 11.06
N PRO A 84 1.91 -1.42 12.27
CA PRO A 84 2.64 -0.20 12.67
C PRO A 84 3.91 0.10 11.88
N HIS A 85 4.56 -0.92 11.30
CA HIS A 85 5.81 -0.78 10.54
C HIS A 85 5.63 -0.89 9.02
N CYS A 86 4.39 -1.02 8.54
CA CYS A 86 4.14 -1.16 7.11
C CYS A 86 4.14 0.23 6.43
N PRO A 87 4.96 0.47 5.39
CA PRO A 87 4.99 1.76 4.70
C PRO A 87 3.66 2.11 4.02
N CYS A 88 2.87 1.10 3.61
CA CYS A 88 1.55 1.30 3.00
C CYS A 88 0.56 1.97 3.97
N THR A 89 0.69 1.73 5.28
CA THR A 89 -0.16 2.32 6.32
C THR A 89 -0.14 3.85 6.29
N ARG A 90 0.97 4.48 5.89
CA ARG A 90 1.08 5.94 5.81
C ARG A 90 0.02 6.55 4.90
N ALA A 91 -0.18 5.96 3.72
CA ALA A 91 -1.17 6.45 2.77
C ALA A 91 -2.58 6.34 3.35
N SER A 92 -2.91 5.19 3.94
CA SER A 92 -4.22 4.97 4.55
C SER A 92 -4.50 5.90 5.74
N VAL A 93 -3.50 6.22 6.58
CA VAL A 93 -3.63 7.23 7.65
C VAL A 93 -3.86 8.64 7.09
N GLY A 94 -3.20 8.99 5.97
CA GLY A 94 -3.44 10.25 5.28
C GLY A 94 -4.88 10.35 4.74
N GLU A 95 -5.39 9.29 4.12
CA GLU A 95 -6.77 9.21 3.64
C GLU A 95 -7.78 9.26 4.79
N LEU A 96 -7.48 8.63 5.93
CA LEU A 96 -8.28 8.73 7.14
C LEU A 96 -8.39 10.18 7.63
N ALA A 97 -7.29 10.96 7.61
CA ALA A 97 -7.33 12.36 8.03
C ALA A 97 -8.28 13.20 7.15
N LEU A 98 -8.25 12.98 5.83
CA LEU A 98 -9.16 13.64 4.89
C LEU A 98 -10.62 13.22 5.11
N LEU A 99 -10.87 11.93 5.32
CA LEU A 99 -12.18 11.37 5.64
C LEU A 99 -12.76 12.01 6.91
N MET A 100 -11.98 12.05 8.00
CA MET A 100 -12.43 12.60 9.27
C MET A 100 -12.75 14.10 9.17
N ALA A 101 -11.98 14.86 8.39
CA ALA A 101 -12.26 16.26 8.12
C ALA A 101 -13.58 16.46 7.34
N GLN A 102 -13.85 15.61 6.35
CA GLN A 102 -15.08 15.65 5.55
C GLN A 102 -16.32 15.15 6.30
N ALA A 103 -16.16 14.19 7.20
CA ALA A 103 -17.26 13.64 8.00
C ALA A 103 -17.79 14.62 9.07
N GLN A 104 -17.01 15.63 9.46
CA GLN A 104 -17.41 16.72 10.37
C GLN A 104 -18.04 16.24 11.70
N GLY A 105 -17.46 15.20 12.31
CA GLY A 105 -17.91 14.69 13.62
C GLY A 105 -19.08 13.71 13.60
N ARG A 106 -19.56 13.30 12.41
CA ARG A 106 -20.58 12.24 12.24
C ARG A 106 -20.05 10.84 12.55
N VAL A 107 -18.73 10.68 12.61
CA VAL A 107 -18.06 9.39 12.81
C VAL A 107 -16.99 9.52 13.90
N THR A 108 -16.82 8.45 14.67
CA THR A 108 -15.64 8.24 15.52
C THR A 108 -14.83 7.10 14.93
N ALA A 109 -13.55 7.33 14.71
CA ALA A 109 -12.66 6.34 14.11
C ALA A 109 -11.79 5.66 15.17
N TYR A 110 -11.58 4.37 15.02
CA TYR A 110 -10.72 3.53 15.85
C TYR A 110 -9.64 2.94 14.95
N VAL A 111 -8.38 3.27 15.22
CA VAL A 111 -7.24 2.72 14.49
C VAL A 111 -6.54 1.70 15.38
N LEU A 112 -6.61 0.44 15.00
CA LEU A 112 -6.08 -0.69 15.73
C LEU A 112 -4.72 -1.06 15.15
N PHE A 113 -3.65 -0.78 15.90
CA PHE A 113 -2.29 -1.15 15.53
C PHE A 113 -1.95 -2.53 16.08
N LEU A 114 -1.67 -3.46 15.17
CA LEU A 114 -1.28 -4.82 15.52
C LEU A 114 0.05 -4.83 16.29
N LYS A 115 0.06 -5.45 17.47
CA LYS A 115 1.28 -5.81 18.21
C LYS A 115 1.32 -7.32 18.41
N PRO A 116 2.14 -8.07 17.64
CA PRO A 116 2.28 -9.51 17.83
C PRO A 116 2.98 -9.87 19.15
N ARG A 117 2.74 -11.10 19.63
CA ARG A 117 3.40 -11.65 20.81
C ARG A 117 4.91 -11.71 20.63
N GLY A 118 5.64 -11.40 21.71
CA GLY A 118 7.10 -11.50 21.75
C GLY A 118 7.84 -10.21 21.37
N PHE A 119 7.14 -9.20 20.85
CA PHE A 119 7.71 -7.87 20.65
C PHE A 119 7.70 -7.05 21.95
N ALA A 120 8.70 -6.17 22.07
CA ALA A 120 8.84 -5.25 23.19
C ALA A 120 7.58 -4.41 23.41
N ASP A 121 7.39 -3.91 24.63
CA ASP A 121 6.37 -2.92 24.89
C ASP A 121 6.57 -1.68 24.03
N ASP A 122 5.45 -1.08 23.61
CA ASP A 122 5.39 0.08 22.74
C ASP A 122 5.99 -0.10 21.32
N TRP A 123 6.29 -1.32 20.89
CA TRP A 123 6.77 -1.61 19.53
C TRP A 123 5.83 -1.08 18.43
N GLU A 124 4.53 -1.02 18.72
CA GLU A 124 3.51 -0.48 17.83
C GLU A 124 3.47 1.06 17.77
N LYS A 125 4.10 1.76 18.73
CA LYS A 125 4.05 3.23 18.85
C LYS A 125 5.07 3.92 17.95
N THR A 126 4.94 3.72 16.64
CA THR A 126 5.76 4.37 15.62
C THR A 126 5.25 5.79 15.30
N ASP A 127 5.92 6.52 14.41
CA ASP A 127 5.42 7.81 13.91
C ASP A 127 4.00 7.72 13.35
N LEU A 128 3.60 6.55 12.82
CA LEU A 128 2.26 6.31 12.30
C LEU A 128 1.20 6.25 13.40
N TRP A 129 1.54 5.68 14.56
CA TRP A 129 0.68 5.71 15.75
C TRP A 129 0.36 7.14 16.15
N TRP A 130 1.40 7.97 16.28
CA TRP A 130 1.25 9.37 16.70
C TRP A 130 0.55 10.22 15.63
N SER A 131 0.82 9.95 14.35
CA SER A 131 0.12 10.61 13.23
C SER A 131 -1.38 10.32 13.27
N ALA A 132 -1.78 9.05 13.47
CA ALA A 132 -3.19 8.68 13.60
C ALA A 132 -3.83 9.30 14.86
N ALA A 133 -3.12 9.29 15.99
CA ALA A 133 -3.60 9.85 17.25
C ALA A 133 -3.78 11.38 17.20
N GLY A 134 -3.06 12.07 16.31
CA GLY A 134 -3.20 13.51 16.08
C GLY A 134 -4.44 13.90 15.27
N ILE A 135 -5.16 12.96 14.67
CA ILE A 135 -6.34 13.25 13.85
C ILE A 135 -7.57 13.46 14.75
N PRO A 136 -8.29 14.60 14.64
CA PRO A 136 -9.50 14.83 15.41
C PRO A 136 -10.57 13.74 15.20
N GLY A 137 -11.10 13.19 16.30
CA GLY A 137 -12.12 12.14 16.26
C GLY A 137 -11.59 10.72 16.05
N VAL A 138 -10.25 10.55 15.99
CA VAL A 138 -9.60 9.24 15.96
C VAL A 138 -9.18 8.82 17.38
N GLN A 139 -9.42 7.56 17.70
CA GLN A 139 -8.89 6.86 18.87
C GLN A 139 -7.94 5.76 18.40
N VAL A 140 -6.70 5.78 18.90
CA VAL A 140 -5.71 4.77 18.56
C VAL A 140 -5.67 3.71 19.65
N LEU A 141 -5.75 2.45 19.25
CA LEU A 141 -5.77 1.29 20.14
C LEU A 141 -4.68 0.31 19.73
N LYS A 142 -4.13 -0.40 20.72
CA LYS A 142 -3.25 -1.54 20.50
C LYS A 142 -4.11 -2.79 20.31
N ASP A 143 -3.87 -3.50 19.22
CA ASP A 143 -4.42 -4.84 19.00
C ASP A 143 -3.38 -5.89 19.41
N ALA A 144 -3.42 -6.25 20.70
CA ALA A 144 -2.50 -7.21 21.29
C ALA A 144 -2.75 -8.60 20.69
N ASP A 145 -1.71 -9.20 20.12
CA ASP A 145 -1.73 -10.50 19.45
C ASP A 145 -2.70 -10.59 18.26
N GLY A 146 -3.26 -9.46 17.81
CA GLY A 146 -4.21 -9.42 16.69
C GLY A 146 -5.57 -9.99 17.01
N ILE A 147 -5.99 -9.94 18.28
CA ILE A 147 -7.28 -10.46 18.73
C ILE A 147 -8.44 -9.74 18.03
N ASP A 148 -8.41 -8.42 17.96
CA ASP A 148 -9.47 -7.66 17.31
C ASP A 148 -9.39 -7.80 15.79
N ALA A 149 -8.19 -7.79 15.19
CA ALA A 149 -8.01 -8.11 13.77
C ALA A 149 -8.63 -9.47 13.40
N ALA A 150 -8.43 -10.49 14.24
CA ALA A 150 -9.03 -11.80 14.05
C ALA A 150 -10.55 -11.77 14.22
N ARG A 151 -11.09 -11.03 15.22
CA ARG A 151 -12.55 -10.85 15.39
C ARG A 151 -13.21 -10.20 14.20
N PHE A 152 -12.56 -9.24 13.56
CA PHE A 152 -13.06 -8.63 12.33
C PHE A 152 -12.78 -9.46 11.08
N HIS A 153 -12.15 -10.63 11.22
CA HIS A 153 -11.66 -11.46 10.13
C HIS A 153 -10.79 -10.69 9.12
N ALA A 154 -10.04 -9.69 9.60
CA ALA A 154 -9.19 -8.85 8.75
C ALA A 154 -7.83 -9.51 8.54
N ALA A 155 -7.46 -9.71 7.27
CA ALA A 155 -6.18 -10.30 6.90
C ALA A 155 -5.16 -9.28 6.38
N THR A 156 -5.61 -8.07 6.01
CA THR A 156 -4.81 -7.08 5.27
C THR A 156 -4.75 -5.75 6.01
N SER A 157 -3.55 -5.18 6.14
CA SER A 157 -3.33 -3.85 6.72
C SER A 157 -3.99 -2.77 5.84
N GLY A 158 -4.69 -1.82 6.46
CA GLY A 158 -5.47 -0.80 5.74
C GLY A 158 -6.93 -1.22 5.50
N GLN A 159 -7.37 -2.36 6.05
CA GLN A 159 -8.77 -2.73 6.09
C GLN A 159 -9.57 -1.72 6.94
N ASN A 160 -10.72 -1.30 6.44
CA ASN A 160 -11.68 -0.45 7.12
C ASN A 160 -13.06 -1.11 7.19
N MET A 161 -13.79 -0.86 8.27
CA MET A 161 -15.20 -1.20 8.41
C MET A 161 -15.96 -0.02 9.01
N LEU A 162 -17.02 0.42 8.35
CA LEU A 162 -17.93 1.45 8.88
C LEU A 162 -19.16 0.77 9.44
N TYR A 163 -19.53 1.14 10.66
CA TYR A 163 -20.77 0.74 11.32
C TYR A 163 -21.63 1.97 11.60
N ASP A 164 -22.95 1.85 11.49
CA ASP A 164 -23.88 2.90 11.87
C ASP A 164 -23.93 3.13 13.40
N ALA A 165 -24.79 4.04 13.85
CA ALA A 165 -24.93 4.35 15.28
C ALA A 165 -25.48 3.18 16.10
N GLU A 166 -26.19 2.26 15.46
CA GLU A 166 -26.72 1.02 16.03
C GLU A 166 -25.73 -0.15 15.94
N GLY A 167 -24.56 0.07 15.33
CA GLY A 167 -23.50 -0.92 15.18
C GLY A 167 -23.70 -1.88 14.01
N ARG A 168 -24.54 -1.57 13.03
CA ARG A 168 -24.72 -2.38 11.80
C ARG A 168 -23.71 -1.97 10.74
N LEU A 169 -23.14 -2.96 10.06
CA LEU A 169 -22.13 -2.75 9.02
C LEU A 169 -22.73 -2.00 7.81
N LEU A 170 -22.09 -0.89 7.43
CA LEU A 170 -22.41 -0.07 6.26
C LEU A 170 -21.36 -0.20 5.15
N PHE A 171 -20.10 -0.46 5.50
CA PHE A 171 -19.01 -0.54 4.53
C PHE A 171 -17.89 -1.47 5.01
N SER A 172 -17.24 -2.19 4.09
CA SER A 172 -16.03 -2.98 4.34
C SER A 172 -15.06 -2.88 3.16
N GLY A 173 -13.83 -2.40 3.38
CA GLY A 173 -12.84 -2.32 2.30
C GLY A 173 -11.64 -1.44 2.59
N GLY A 174 -10.85 -1.15 1.56
CA GLY A 174 -9.72 -0.23 1.62
C GLY A 174 -10.12 1.21 1.29
N ILE A 175 -9.40 2.18 1.86
CA ILE A 175 -9.55 3.62 1.58
C ILE A 175 -8.39 4.20 0.76
N THR A 176 -7.73 3.35 -0.03
CA THR A 176 -6.61 3.72 -0.92
C THR A 176 -6.81 3.02 -2.26
N GLY A 177 -6.38 3.64 -3.36
CA GLY A 177 -6.51 3.05 -4.71
C GLY A 177 -5.48 1.97 -5.03
N ALA A 178 -4.33 1.97 -4.36
CA ALA A 178 -3.24 1.01 -4.50
C ALA A 178 -2.36 1.02 -3.23
N ARG A 179 -1.39 0.11 -3.14
CA ARG A 179 -0.47 0.05 -1.98
C ARG A 179 0.32 1.35 -1.86
N GLY A 180 0.24 2.01 -0.70
CA GLY A 180 1.01 3.23 -0.44
C GLY A 180 0.61 4.45 -1.30
N HIS A 181 -0.53 4.38 -1.99
CA HIS A 181 -1.00 5.46 -2.85
C HIS A 181 -2.04 6.34 -2.14
N SER A 182 -1.82 7.65 -2.17
CA SER A 182 -2.75 8.67 -1.68
C SER A 182 -3.38 9.41 -2.85
N GLY A 183 -4.63 9.82 -2.72
CA GLY A 183 -5.41 10.44 -3.78
C GLY A 183 -6.87 9.98 -3.79
N ASP A 184 -7.59 10.42 -4.81
CA ASP A 184 -9.00 10.06 -4.97
C ASP A 184 -9.16 8.55 -5.09
N ASN A 185 -10.02 8.00 -4.23
CA ASN A 185 -10.24 6.58 -4.13
C ASN A 185 -11.70 6.29 -3.79
N ALA A 186 -12.14 5.13 -4.24
CA ALA A 186 -13.54 4.77 -4.22
C ALA A 186 -14.05 4.42 -2.80
N GLY A 187 -13.17 3.98 -1.90
CA GLY A 187 -13.52 3.62 -0.52
C GLY A 187 -13.77 4.83 0.38
N ARG A 188 -12.88 5.83 0.34
CA ARG A 188 -13.08 7.11 1.05
C ARG A 188 -14.36 7.78 0.58
N SER A 189 -14.57 7.88 -0.74
CA SER A 189 -15.78 8.49 -1.30
C SER A 189 -17.06 7.74 -0.87
N ALA A 190 -17.03 6.40 -0.84
CA ALA A 190 -18.16 5.60 -0.36
C ALA A 190 -18.47 5.86 1.12
N ILE A 191 -17.46 5.85 1.99
CA ILE A 191 -17.67 6.12 3.43
C ILE A 191 -18.21 7.54 3.64
N VAL A 192 -17.67 8.54 2.95
CA VAL A 192 -18.15 9.92 3.07
C VAL A 192 -19.61 10.03 2.62
N ALA A 193 -19.96 9.46 1.47
CA ALA A 193 -21.34 9.45 0.97
C ALA A 193 -22.31 8.76 1.95
N LEU A 194 -21.93 7.59 2.50
CA LEU A 194 -22.72 6.91 3.55
C LEU A 194 -22.95 7.79 4.77
N LEU A 195 -21.95 8.60 5.17
CA LEU A 195 -22.05 9.48 6.34
C LEU A 195 -22.82 10.78 6.07
N THR A 196 -22.80 11.31 4.85
CA THR A 196 -23.39 12.63 4.52
C THR A 196 -24.74 12.52 3.82
N GLU A 197 -24.91 11.53 2.96
CA GLU A 197 -26.07 11.32 2.10
C GLU A 197 -26.91 10.11 2.54
N GLY A 198 -26.32 9.17 3.28
CA GLY A 198 -26.98 7.97 3.79
C GLY A 198 -26.97 6.79 2.81
N GLU A 199 -26.43 6.98 1.60
CA GLU A 199 -26.27 5.95 0.58
C GLU A 199 -24.95 6.13 -0.18
N ALA A 200 -24.46 5.06 -0.80
CA ALA A 200 -23.29 5.08 -1.67
C ALA A 200 -23.47 4.09 -2.82
N ALA A 201 -22.79 4.35 -3.94
CA ALA A 201 -22.83 3.48 -5.12
C ALA A 201 -22.25 2.08 -4.86
N GLN A 202 -21.38 1.95 -3.85
CA GLN A 202 -20.78 0.69 -3.41
C GLN A 202 -20.50 0.74 -1.91
N THR A 203 -20.59 -0.41 -1.27
CA THR A 203 -20.32 -0.60 0.17
C THR A 203 -19.10 -1.48 0.42
N GLU A 204 -18.44 -1.95 -0.64
CA GLU A 204 -17.26 -2.78 -0.57
C GLU A 204 -16.20 -2.28 -1.54
N THR A 205 -14.93 -2.36 -1.15
CA THR A 205 -13.77 -2.05 -2.00
C THR A 205 -12.60 -2.96 -1.71
N GLU A 206 -11.71 -3.09 -2.71
CA GLU A 206 -10.45 -3.78 -2.56
C GLU A 206 -9.54 -3.13 -1.50
N VAL A 207 -8.72 -3.95 -0.85
CA VAL A 207 -7.82 -3.50 0.23
C VAL A 207 -6.38 -3.73 -0.22
N PHE A 208 -5.59 -2.66 -0.26
CA PHE A 208 -4.20 -2.73 -0.74
C PHE A 208 -3.22 -2.54 0.42
N GLY A 209 -2.71 -3.64 0.96
CA GLY A 209 -1.75 -3.59 2.04
C GLY A 209 -1.10 -4.92 2.39
N CYS A 210 -0.12 -4.89 3.28
CA CYS A 210 0.60 -6.10 3.68
C CYS A 210 -0.29 -7.02 4.55
N PRO A 211 -0.06 -8.34 4.51
CA PRO A 211 -0.78 -9.28 5.40
C PRO A 211 -0.52 -8.96 6.88
N LEU A 212 -1.57 -8.98 7.70
CA LEU A 212 -1.49 -8.73 9.15
C LEU A 212 -0.82 -9.89 9.89
N PHE A 213 -1.12 -11.14 9.51
CA PHE A 213 -0.72 -12.33 10.26
C PHE A 213 0.40 -13.16 9.63
N SER A 214 0.90 -12.81 8.44
CA SER A 214 1.86 -13.68 7.75
C SER A 214 3.25 -13.60 8.39
N LYS A 215 3.88 -14.78 8.57
CA LYS A 215 5.27 -14.90 9.07
C LYS A 215 6.31 -14.31 8.13
N ASN A 216 5.96 -14.17 6.84
CA ASN A 216 6.83 -13.72 5.76
C ASN A 216 6.43 -12.34 5.22
N SER A 217 5.62 -11.57 5.95
CA SER A 217 5.49 -10.14 5.63
C SER A 217 6.89 -9.54 5.74
N GLU A 218 7.29 -8.72 4.78
CA GLU A 218 8.63 -8.08 4.77
C GLU A 218 8.96 -7.37 6.10
N CYS A 219 7.94 -7.04 6.90
CA CYS A 219 8.05 -6.53 8.26
C CYS A 219 8.64 -7.51 9.31
N ARG A 220 8.48 -8.84 9.15
CA ARG A 220 9.16 -9.83 10.02
C ARG A 220 10.62 -10.08 9.64
N MET A 221 11.08 -9.68 8.45
CA MET A 221 12.50 -9.84 8.07
C MET A 221 13.45 -8.95 8.88
N GLY A 222 12.95 -7.92 9.58
CA GLY A 222 13.73 -7.20 10.59
C GLY A 222 14.17 -8.09 11.77
N GLU A 223 13.44 -9.18 12.03
CA GLU A 223 13.73 -10.17 13.08
C GLU A 223 14.98 -11.00 12.74
N LEU A 224 15.17 -11.37 11.46
CA LEU A 224 16.35 -12.13 11.01
C LEU A 224 17.63 -11.29 11.04
N ASN A 225 17.57 -10.02 10.66
CA ASN A 225 18.77 -9.18 10.61
C ASN A 225 19.24 -8.70 12.00
N HIS A 226 18.34 -8.54 12.98
CA HIS A 226 18.74 -8.12 14.33
C HIS A 226 19.25 -9.29 15.20
N ALA A 227 18.75 -10.51 14.97
CA ALA A 227 19.24 -11.73 15.62
C ALA A 227 20.65 -12.13 15.13
N ILE A 228 21.05 -11.75 13.91
CA ILE A 228 22.37 -12.05 13.34
C ILE A 228 23.46 -11.08 13.86
N HIS A 229 23.10 -9.88 14.31
CA HIS A 229 24.05 -8.86 14.77
C HIS A 229 24.19 -8.74 16.30
N SER A 230 23.54 -9.63 17.07
CA SER A 230 23.58 -9.65 18.53
C SER A 230 24.37 -10.85 19.12
N HIS A 231 25.25 -11.45 18.31
CA HIS A 231 26.23 -12.45 18.75
C HIS A 231 27.67 -11.97 18.57
#